data_AF-A0A8D8RLM5-F1
#
_entry.id   AF-A0A8D8RLM5-F1
#
_cell.length_a   1.000
_cell.length_b   1.000
_cell.length_c   1.000
_cell.angle_alpha   90.00
_cell.angle_beta   90.00
_cell.angle_gamma   90.00
#
_symmetry.space_group_name_H-M   'P 1'
#
loop_
_entity.id
_entity.type
_entity.pdbx_description
1 polymer ?
#
loop_
_entity_poly.entity_id
_entity_poly.type
_entity_poly.pdbx_seq_one_letter_code
_entity_poly.pdbx_strand_id
1 'polypeptide(L)'
;MAMDLHRDADKSECLPPREKVNLNEIVTEKYPINPYELLGENKFGAPRLIPESEVGSPIQEFFRDSTVFITGGTGFMGKTLTEKLLRSCPHLRRIILLVRPKKGKTSNERLEELFDDLLFFRLKTEV
;
A
#
# COMPACT_ATOMS: atom_id res chain seq x y z
N MET A 1 41.61 -2.55 54.59
CA MET A 1 40.92 -1.48 55.34
C MET A 1 39.65 -1.15 54.58
N ALA A 2 38.50 -1.25 55.24
CA ALA A 2 37.16 -0.94 54.76
C ALA A 2 37.05 0.53 54.21
N MET A 3 36.02 0.98 53.49
CA MET A 3 34.58 0.85 53.75
C MET A 3 33.73 1.13 52.50
N ASP A 4 32.52 0.57 52.53
CA ASP A 4 31.33 0.87 51.74
C ASP A 4 31.01 2.35 51.57
N LEU A 5 30.53 2.69 50.37
CA LEU A 5 29.50 3.72 50.17
C LEU A 5 28.45 3.17 49.20
N HIS A 6 27.36 2.66 49.79
CA HIS A 6 26.08 2.57 49.10
C HIS A 6 25.65 3.96 48.59
N ARG A 7 25.30 4.03 47.32
CA ARG A 7 24.32 5.01 46.83
C ARG A 7 23.44 4.30 45.81
N ASP A 8 22.19 4.10 46.19
CA ASP A 8 21.16 3.45 45.42
C ASP A 8 20.96 4.12 44.05
N ALA A 9 21.02 3.33 42.98
CA ALA A 9 20.41 3.65 41.70
C ALA A 9 19.57 2.44 41.30
N ASP A 10 18.27 2.64 41.46
CA ASP A 10 17.19 1.69 41.38
C ASP A 10 17.11 0.95 40.02
N LYS A 11 16.62 -0.29 40.07
CA LYS A 11 16.25 -1.07 38.89
C LYS A 11 14.90 -0.56 38.36
N SER A 12 14.91 0.39 37.45
CA SER A 12 13.82 0.67 36.48
C SER A 12 14.29 1.87 35.67
N GLU A 13 14.33 1.86 34.35
CA GLU A 13 13.16 1.85 33.48
C GLU A 13 13.48 1.00 32.23
N CYS A 14 13.15 -0.29 32.28
CA CYS A 14 12.76 -0.96 31.06
C CYS A 14 11.54 -0.21 30.53
N LEU A 15 11.64 0.37 29.32
CA LEU A 15 10.48 0.88 28.60
C LEU A 15 9.36 -0.15 28.72
N PRO A 16 8.13 0.27 29.07
CA PRO A 16 7.04 -0.66 29.28
C PRO A 16 6.91 -1.55 28.03
N PRO A 17 6.63 -2.85 28.20
CA PRO A 17 6.32 -3.71 27.06
C PRO A 17 5.28 -2.98 26.22
N ARG A 18 5.58 -2.71 24.94
CA ARG A 18 4.57 -2.14 24.04
C ARG A 18 3.37 -3.05 24.12
N GLU A 19 2.29 -2.52 24.70
CA GLU A 19 1.05 -3.23 24.85
C GLU A 19 0.67 -3.74 23.46
N LYS A 20 0.49 -5.06 23.36
CA LYS A 20 0.10 -5.66 22.09
C LYS A 20 -1.32 -5.19 21.83
N VAL A 21 -1.44 -4.11 21.06
CA VAL A 21 -2.74 -3.56 20.70
C VAL A 21 -3.51 -4.65 19.97
N ASN A 22 -4.63 -5.05 20.55
CA ASN A 22 -5.50 -6.01 19.92
C ASN A 22 -6.08 -5.35 18.67
N LEU A 23 -5.81 -5.89 17.48
CA LEU A 23 -6.30 -5.32 16.22
C LEU A 23 -7.83 -5.17 16.22
N ASN A 24 -8.54 -6.00 16.99
CA ASN A 24 -9.99 -5.92 17.16
C ASN A 24 -10.45 -4.73 18.03
N GLU A 25 -9.55 -4.08 18.77
CA GLU A 25 -9.84 -2.86 19.55
C GLU A 25 -9.56 -1.58 18.74
N ILE A 26 -8.72 -1.65 17.71
CA ILE A 26 -8.50 -0.55 16.76
C ILE A 26 -9.72 -0.44 15.82
N VAL A 27 -10.27 -1.59 15.40
CA VAL A 27 -11.41 -1.66 14.50
C VAL A 27 -12.69 -1.69 15.33
N THR A 28 -13.30 -0.52 15.53
CA THR A 28 -14.59 -0.37 16.23
C THR A 28 -15.56 0.38 15.34
N GLU A 29 -16.86 0.43 15.67
CA GLU A 29 -17.83 1.27 14.96
C GLU A 29 -17.41 2.77 14.88
N LYS A 30 -16.47 3.18 15.75
CA LYS A 30 -15.87 4.53 15.78
C LYS A 30 -14.70 4.72 14.79
N TYR A 31 -14.07 3.63 14.34
CA TYR A 31 -12.92 3.62 13.41
C TYR A 31 -13.17 2.59 12.29
N PRO A 32 -13.78 3.01 11.17
CA PRO A 32 -14.13 2.09 10.09
C PRO A 32 -12.91 1.40 9.47
N ILE A 33 -13.13 0.18 8.97
CA ILE A 33 -12.13 -0.71 8.34
C ILE A 33 -11.49 -0.07 7.11
N ASN A 34 -12.17 0.89 6.49
CA ASN A 34 -11.70 1.51 5.27
C ASN A 34 -10.73 2.67 5.57
N PRO A 35 -9.42 2.53 5.26
CA PRO A 35 -8.46 3.61 5.46
C PRO A 35 -8.81 4.88 4.67
N TYR A 36 -9.53 4.76 3.55
CA TYR A 36 -10.01 5.92 2.80
C TYR A 36 -11.09 6.69 3.56
N GLU A 37 -11.93 6.00 4.32
CA GLU A 37 -12.96 6.62 5.15
C GLU A 37 -12.33 7.39 6.33
N LEU A 38 -11.29 6.82 6.96
CA LEU A 38 -10.50 7.51 7.99
C LEU A 38 -9.80 8.76 7.46
N LEU A 39 -9.34 8.74 6.21
CA LEU A 39 -8.71 9.88 5.55
C LEU A 39 -9.73 10.90 5.02
N GLY A 40 -11.04 10.62 5.13
CA GLY A 40 -12.10 11.46 4.56
C GLY A 40 -12.15 11.42 3.03
N GLU A 41 -11.49 10.46 2.38
CA GLU A 41 -11.53 10.20 0.94
C GLU A 41 -12.83 9.44 0.58
N ASN A 42 -13.98 10.02 0.94
CA ASN A 42 -15.28 9.34 0.89
C ASN A 42 -15.94 9.35 -0.50
N LYS A 43 -15.43 10.16 -1.43
CA LYS A 43 -15.90 10.25 -2.82
C LYS A 43 -14.72 10.63 -3.69
N PHE A 44 -14.17 9.64 -4.37
CA PHE A 44 -13.31 9.92 -5.49
C PHE A 44 -14.11 10.64 -6.58
N GLY A 45 -13.53 11.68 -7.19
CA GLY A 45 -14.18 12.43 -8.25
C GLY A 45 -14.49 11.52 -9.46
N ALA A 46 -15.36 11.98 -10.36
CA ALA A 46 -15.55 11.27 -11.62
C ALA A 46 -14.21 11.11 -12.37
N PRO A 47 -13.99 10.00 -13.09
CA PRO A 47 -12.80 9.80 -13.90
C PRO A 47 -12.58 11.01 -14.81
N ARG A 48 -11.39 11.63 -14.71
CA ARG A 48 -11.03 12.73 -15.60
C ARG A 48 -10.49 12.15 -16.90
N LEU A 49 -11.07 12.53 -18.03
CA LEU A 49 -10.49 12.27 -19.34
C LEU A 49 -9.28 13.20 -19.54
N ILE A 50 -8.12 12.61 -19.80
CA ILE A 50 -6.88 13.34 -20.04
C ILE A 50 -6.61 13.29 -21.54
N PRO A 51 -6.64 14.42 -22.26
CA PRO A 51 -6.38 14.43 -23.70
C PRO A 51 -4.92 14.05 -23.97
N GLU A 52 -4.64 13.38 -25.09
CA GLU A 52 -3.28 12.93 -25.43
C GLU A 52 -2.26 14.08 -25.50
N SER A 53 -2.72 15.29 -25.81
CA SER A 53 -1.91 16.51 -25.88
C SER A 53 -1.55 17.11 -24.52
N GLU A 54 -2.16 16.66 -23.42
CA GLU A 54 -1.83 17.16 -22.07
C GLU A 54 -0.42 16.68 -21.68
N VAL A 55 0.46 17.64 -21.39
CA VAL A 55 1.81 17.35 -20.92
C VAL A 55 1.74 17.10 -19.41
N GLY A 56 2.14 15.90 -19.00
CA GLY A 56 2.20 15.47 -17.62
C GLY A 56 3.47 15.91 -16.90
N SER A 57 3.59 15.48 -15.66
CA SER A 57 4.83 15.55 -14.89
C SER A 57 5.97 14.77 -15.57
N PRO A 58 7.25 15.05 -15.23
CA PRO A 58 8.39 14.32 -15.81
C PRO A 58 8.29 12.79 -15.69
N ILE A 59 7.68 12.27 -14.61
CA ILE A 59 7.46 10.83 -14.42
C ILE A 59 6.39 10.30 -15.38
N GLN A 60 5.31 11.05 -15.57
CA GLN A 60 4.25 10.68 -16.52
C GLN A 60 4.79 10.64 -17.95
N GLU A 61 5.60 11.63 -18.32
CA GLU A 61 6.26 11.66 -19.63
C GLU A 61 7.28 10.53 -19.79
N PHE A 62 8.05 10.19 -18.75
CA PHE A 62 8.97 9.06 -18.79
C PHE A 62 8.26 7.74 -19.08
N PHE A 63 7.06 7.54 -18.52
CA PHE A 63 6.25 6.34 -18.74
C PHE A 63 5.24 6.46 -19.89
N ARG A 64 5.19 7.60 -20.60
CA ARG A 64 4.28 7.79 -21.74
C ARG A 64 4.55 6.76 -22.82
N ASP A 65 3.48 6.13 -23.26
CA ASP A 65 3.47 5.03 -24.23
C ASP A 65 4.39 3.87 -23.85
N SER A 66 4.86 3.76 -22.61
CA SER A 66 5.81 2.72 -22.21
C SER A 66 5.11 1.38 -21.96
N THR A 67 5.85 0.29 -22.13
CA THR A 67 5.43 -1.05 -21.64
C THR A 67 6.32 -1.44 -20.48
N VAL A 68 5.73 -1.64 -19.31
CA VAL A 68 6.45 -1.90 -18.06
C VAL A 68 6.32 -3.37 -17.68
N PHE A 69 7.44 -4.07 -17.58
CA PHE A 69 7.48 -5.44 -17.07
C PHE A 69 7.83 -5.46 -15.58
N ILE A 70 6.90 -5.94 -14.75
CA ILE A 70 7.04 -5.97 -13.30
C ILE A 70 7.24 -7.41 -12.82
N THR A 71 8.36 -7.65 -12.14
CA THR A 71 8.61 -8.88 -11.39
C THR A 71 8.24 -8.67 -9.93
N GLY A 72 7.84 -9.75 -9.23
CA GLY A 72 7.41 -9.64 -7.83
C GLY A 72 6.15 -8.80 -7.63
N GLY A 73 5.34 -8.60 -8.68
CA GLY A 73 4.16 -7.73 -8.67
C GLY A 73 3.10 -8.07 -7.63
N THR A 74 3.02 -9.32 -7.19
CA THR A 74 2.10 -9.75 -6.12
C THR A 74 2.60 -9.44 -4.70
N GLY A 75 3.86 -9.01 -4.54
CA GLY A 75 4.41 -8.59 -3.25
C GLY A 75 3.95 -7.19 -2.87
N PHE A 76 4.13 -6.80 -1.61
CA PHE A 76 3.65 -5.50 -1.09
C PHE A 76 4.07 -4.30 -1.96
N MET A 77 5.37 -4.14 -2.21
CA MET A 77 5.87 -3.04 -3.05
C MET A 77 5.46 -3.17 -4.53
N GLY A 78 5.41 -4.40 -5.06
CA GLY A 78 5.02 -4.65 -6.44
C GLY A 78 3.57 -4.26 -6.72
N LYS A 79 2.66 -4.57 -5.80
CA LYS A 79 1.25 -4.21 -5.93
C LYS A 79 1.04 -2.70 -5.79
N THR A 80 1.74 -2.06 -4.85
CA THR A 80 1.72 -0.60 -4.67
C THR A 80 2.26 0.11 -5.90
N LEU A 81 3.36 -0.36 -6.49
CA LEU A 81 3.87 0.19 -7.74
C LEU A 81 2.86 0.05 -8.88
N THR A 82 2.21 -1.11 -8.99
CA THR A 82 1.22 -1.38 -10.03
C THR A 82 0.02 -0.43 -9.90
N GLU A 83 -0.57 -0.30 -8.72
CA GLU A 83 -1.65 0.68 -8.45
C GLU A 83 -1.19 2.11 -8.80
N LYS A 84 0.01 2.48 -8.34
CA LYS A 84 0.52 3.84 -8.50
C LYS A 84 0.74 4.21 -9.96
N LEU A 85 1.26 3.28 -10.76
CA LEU A 85 1.45 3.46 -12.20
C LEU A 85 0.10 3.61 -12.91
N LEU A 86 -0.86 2.73 -12.62
CA LEU A 86 -2.20 2.77 -13.22
C LEU A 86 -2.92 4.10 -12.91
N ARG A 87 -2.80 4.61 -11.67
CA ARG A 87 -3.46 5.85 -11.27
C ARG A 87 -2.72 7.12 -11.69
N SER A 88 -1.38 7.08 -11.73
CA SER A 88 -0.59 8.31 -11.93
C SER A 88 -0.11 8.48 -13.37
N CYS A 89 -0.02 7.42 -14.17
CA CYS A 89 0.53 7.47 -15.53
C CYS A 89 -0.58 7.14 -16.55
N PRO A 90 -1.42 8.14 -16.92
CA PRO A 90 -2.62 7.91 -17.74
C PRO A 90 -2.32 7.46 -19.16
N HIS A 91 -1.14 7.78 -19.69
CA HIS A 91 -0.70 7.42 -21.04
C HIS A 91 0.22 6.19 -21.06
N LEU A 92 0.18 5.35 -20.03
CA LEU A 92 0.97 4.12 -19.99
C LEU A 92 0.31 3.07 -20.89
N ARG A 93 1.09 2.46 -21.79
CA ARG A 93 0.56 1.55 -22.82
C ARG A 93 0.14 0.21 -22.24
N ARG A 94 1.00 -0.41 -21.42
CA ARG A 94 0.77 -1.75 -20.87
C ARG A 94 1.67 -2.04 -19.66
N ILE A 95 1.09 -2.70 -18.65
CA ILE A 95 1.85 -3.35 -17.58
C ILE A 95 1.80 -4.87 -17.83
N ILE A 96 2.96 -5.53 -17.77
CA ILE A 96 3.10 -6.99 -17.84
C ILE A 96 3.55 -7.48 -16.47
N LEU A 97 2.71 -8.28 -15.81
CA LEU A 97 2.99 -8.82 -14.47
C LEU A 97 3.43 -10.28 -14.56
N LEU A 98 4.60 -10.60 -14.00
CA LEU A 98 5.01 -11.99 -13.83
C LEU A 98 4.40 -12.58 -12.55
N VAL A 99 3.38 -13.42 -12.71
CA VAL A 99 2.72 -14.13 -11.61
C VAL A 99 3.03 -15.62 -11.68
N ARG A 100 3.61 -16.16 -10.60
CA ARG A 100 3.90 -17.60 -10.45
C ARG A 100 2.82 -18.30 -9.63
N PRO A 101 2.44 -19.55 -9.94
CA PRO A 101 1.61 -20.35 -9.05
C PRO A 101 2.28 -20.52 -7.68
N LYS A 102 1.50 -20.50 -6.60
CA LYS A 102 2.02 -20.65 -5.23
C LYS A 102 0.90 -21.03 -4.25
N LYS A 103 1.21 -21.85 -3.23
CA LYS A 103 0.27 -22.24 -2.16
C LYS A 103 -1.05 -22.86 -2.69
N GLY A 104 -0.95 -23.68 -3.74
CA GLY A 104 -2.12 -24.32 -4.35
C GLY A 104 -2.97 -23.41 -5.26
N LYS A 105 -2.55 -22.16 -5.48
CA LYS A 105 -3.25 -21.21 -6.36
C LYS A 105 -2.55 -21.06 -7.69
N THR A 106 -3.33 -21.05 -8.76
CA THR A 106 -2.92 -20.75 -10.14
C THR A 106 -2.49 -19.29 -10.29
N SER A 107 -1.81 -18.96 -11.39
CA SER A 107 -1.41 -17.58 -11.65
C SER A 107 -2.60 -16.63 -11.82
N ASN A 108 -3.73 -17.11 -12.36
CA ASN A 108 -4.93 -16.31 -12.57
C ASN A 108 -5.64 -16.01 -11.24
N GLU A 109 -5.84 -17.01 -10.38
CA GLU A 109 -6.43 -16.81 -9.05
C GLU A 109 -5.60 -15.82 -8.21
N ARG A 110 -4.27 -15.93 -8.29
CA ARG A 110 -3.37 -14.97 -7.61
C ARG A 110 -3.42 -13.57 -8.19
N LEU A 111 -3.79 -13.41 -9.45
CA LEU A 111 -3.98 -12.12 -10.11
C LEU A 111 -5.33 -11.51 -9.74
N GLU A 112 -6.38 -12.32 -9.65
CA GLU A 112 -7.71 -11.89 -9.16
C GLU A 112 -7.61 -11.40 -7.71
N GLU A 113 -6.97 -12.18 -6.83
CA GLU A 113 -6.71 -11.80 -5.43
C GLU A 113 -5.90 -10.52 -5.29
N LEU A 114 -5.00 -10.25 -6.25
CA LEU A 114 -4.23 -9.01 -6.26
C LEU A 114 -5.17 -7.81 -6.42
N PHE A 115 -6.11 -7.87 -7.36
CA PHE A 115 -7.05 -6.77 -7.63
C PHE A 115 -8.19 -6.70 -6.63
N ASP A 116 -8.47 -7.75 -5.86
CA ASP A 116 -9.43 -7.74 -4.76
C ASP A 116 -8.88 -7.14 -3.46
N ASP A 117 -7.58 -6.89 -3.39
CA ASP A 117 -6.95 -6.17 -2.30
C ASP A 117 -7.49 -4.73 -2.19
N LEU A 118 -7.70 -4.25 -0.95
CA LEU A 118 -8.20 -2.89 -0.66
C LEU A 118 -7.37 -1.79 -1.33
N LEU A 119 -6.08 -2.04 -1.60
CA LEU A 119 -5.23 -1.13 -2.35
C LEU A 119 -5.81 -0.72 -3.71
N PHE A 120 -6.52 -1.62 -4.39
CA PHE A 120 -7.09 -1.37 -5.72
C PHE A 120 -8.54 -0.87 -5.66
N PHE A 121 -9.12 -0.71 -4.47
CA PHE A 121 -10.51 -0.24 -4.31
C PHE A 121 -10.74 1.12 -4.98
N ARG A 122 -9.80 2.05 -4.77
CA ARG A 122 -9.81 3.36 -5.42
C ARG A 122 -9.76 3.26 -6.94
N LEU A 123 -8.85 2.43 -7.46
CA LEU A 123 -8.70 2.22 -8.89
C LEU A 123 -10.00 1.72 -9.53
N LYS A 124 -10.69 0.76 -8.91
CA LYS A 124 -11.99 0.23 -9.37
C LYS A 124 -13.12 1.28 -9.38
N THR A 125 -12.94 2.39 -8.66
CA THR A 125 -13.95 3.47 -8.53
C THR A 125 -13.63 4.66 -9.45
N GLU A 126 -12.35 4.96 -9.65
CA GLU A 126 -11.83 6.16 -10.35
C GLU A 126 -11.45 5.95 -11.82
N VAL A 127 -11.17 4.72 -12.26
CA VAL A 127 -10.53 4.43 -13.56
C VAL A 127 -11.36 3.46 -14.38
#